data_AF-A0A5C1AEI2-F1
#
_entry.id   AF-A0A5C1AEI2-F1
#
_cell.length_a   1.000
_cell.length_b   1.000
_cell.length_c   1.000
_cell.angle_alpha   90.00
_cell.angle_beta   90.00
_cell.angle_gamma   90.00
#
_symmetry.space_group_name_H-M   'P 1'
#
loop_
_entity.id
_entity.type
_entity.pdbx_description
1 polymer ?
#
loop_
_entity_poly.entity_id
_entity_poly.type
_entity_poly.pdbx_seq_one_letter_code
_entity_poly.pdbx_strand_id
1 'polypeptide(L)'
;MRLHPTAPFRRPGFTLIEVLVAAGLCMLIMAVLAEAFGAGVSTFSLLKSTGELDGRLKTAQTVLRNDLQLPHLEAETGEPVKVSQLRLDMIGAPDRFARPQPRGFFRIAQEGASTAEGNDPDGIPSTRAVNHILQMAVRLPATRQDRVAIAKMPQNNAGGLSMGEQTRISSVNQFSLTNLDSAATRFASQWYEVSYFLSQQSTGNTVPGAGTGTAQQLFSLHRRVRCLLPKEATPPTVPPIFWRDPVGTMPRIDFTVKNTDPTLGTTGANGMSTRIDATTQSATLNSCVDITNPFNRLGGLTSTRGPTGAVDQVAPLGNGEDIVLSNVLSFEVKASWDDRSGGTTVTNEFPFADLVPVANNTTLAGQRIYDTWSTALAGWDSTTAPAMGQPDNRVPMLIRLKAVQIKIRLYDPKNKLTRQLTLVQDL
;
A
#
# COMPACT_ATOMS: atom_id res chain seq x y z
N MET A 1 -83.64 35.50 -40.88
CA MET A 1 -83.10 34.15 -40.59
C MET A 1 -83.10 33.96 -39.08
N ARG A 2 -84.04 33.15 -38.55
CA ARG A 2 -84.13 32.82 -37.11
C ARG A 2 -83.32 31.54 -36.86
N LEU A 3 -82.28 31.62 -36.03
CA LEU A 3 -81.54 30.46 -35.55
C LEU A 3 -82.39 29.71 -34.51
N HIS A 4 -82.73 28.45 -34.79
CA HIS A 4 -83.41 27.57 -33.85
C HIS A 4 -82.45 27.17 -32.72
N PRO A 5 -82.79 27.36 -31.44
CA PRO A 5 -82.01 26.81 -30.34
C PRO A 5 -82.21 25.29 -30.33
N THR A 6 -81.21 24.53 -30.74
CA THR A 6 -81.16 23.07 -30.57
C THR A 6 -81.14 22.77 -29.08
N ALA A 7 -82.15 22.04 -28.60
CA ALA A 7 -82.26 21.62 -27.21
C ALA A 7 -80.96 20.92 -26.77
N PRO A 8 -80.41 21.24 -25.59
CA PRO A 8 -79.19 20.63 -25.11
C PRO A 8 -79.43 19.13 -24.91
N PHE A 9 -78.69 18.30 -25.65
CA PHE A 9 -78.66 16.86 -25.44
C PHE A 9 -78.25 16.57 -24.00
N ARG A 10 -79.18 16.02 -23.18
CA ARG A 10 -78.85 15.49 -21.87
C ARG A 10 -77.93 14.29 -22.06
N ARG A 11 -76.67 14.44 -21.67
CA ARG A 11 -75.72 13.33 -21.63
C ARG A 11 -76.20 12.35 -20.54
N PRO A 12 -76.39 11.06 -20.83
CA PRO A 12 -76.68 10.07 -19.80
C PRO A 12 -75.50 10.03 -18.82
N GLY A 13 -75.80 9.96 -17.51
CA GLY A 13 -74.79 9.79 -16.48
C GLY A 13 -74.17 8.39 -16.55
N PHE A 14 -72.92 8.26 -16.11
CA PHE A 14 -72.25 6.97 -16.03
C PHE A 14 -72.98 6.03 -15.06
N THR A 15 -73.08 4.76 -15.45
CA THR A 15 -73.60 3.72 -14.57
C THR A 15 -72.61 3.43 -13.45
N LEU A 16 -73.10 2.95 -12.31
CA LEU A 16 -72.26 2.58 -11.16
C LEU A 16 -71.19 1.56 -11.53
N ILE A 17 -71.50 0.66 -12.47
CA ILE A 17 -70.56 -0.33 -13.00
C ILE A 17 -69.43 0.35 -13.78
N GLU A 18 -69.73 1.32 -14.65
CA GLU A 18 -68.71 2.06 -15.39
C GLU A 18 -67.79 2.85 -14.46
N VAL A 19 -68.33 3.49 -13.42
CA VAL A 19 -67.54 4.20 -12.41
C VAL A 19 -66.65 3.24 -11.60
N LEU A 20 -67.15 2.06 -11.24
CA LEU A 20 -66.36 1.03 -10.53
C LEU A 20 -65.24 0.47 -11.40
N VAL A 21 -65.50 0.17 -12.68
CA VAL A 21 -64.48 -0.31 -13.63
C VAL A 21 -63.43 0.77 -13.86
N ALA A 22 -63.83 2.03 -14.03
CA ALA A 22 -62.89 3.14 -14.18
C ALA A 22 -62.01 3.33 -12.93
N ALA A 23 -62.59 3.24 -11.73
CA ALA A 23 -61.84 3.32 -10.49
C ALA A 23 -60.86 2.14 -10.35
N GLY A 24 -61.30 0.92 -10.64
CA GLY A 24 -60.45 -0.28 -10.61
C GLY A 24 -59.29 -0.21 -11.61
N LEU A 25 -59.56 0.27 -12.84
CA LEU A 25 -58.53 0.47 -13.86
C LEU A 25 -57.53 1.56 -13.44
N CYS A 26 -57.99 2.66 -12.85
CA CYS A 26 -57.12 3.72 -12.34
C CYS A 26 -56.19 3.21 -11.23
N MET A 27 -56.73 2.43 -10.27
CA MET A 27 -55.92 1.81 -9.22
C MET A 27 -54.90 0.81 -9.80
N LEU A 28 -55.29 0.02 -10.81
CA LEU A 28 -54.40 -0.93 -11.48
C LEU A 28 -53.23 -0.20 -12.17
N ILE A 29 -53.51 0.86 -12.91
CA ILE A 29 -52.47 1.67 -13.57
C ILE A 29 -51.52 2.29 -12.54
N MET A 30 -52.06 2.87 -11.46
CA MET A 30 -51.24 3.41 -10.37
C MET A 30 -50.37 2.33 -9.71
N ALA A 31 -50.87 1.11 -9.52
CA ALA A 31 -50.10 0.00 -8.96
C ALA A 31 -48.94 -0.41 -9.89
N VAL A 32 -49.18 -0.51 -11.20
CA VAL A 32 -48.13 -0.83 -12.19
C VAL A 32 -47.06 0.27 -12.23
N LEU A 33 -47.47 1.54 -12.21
CA LEU A 33 -46.53 2.65 -12.18
C LEU A 33 -45.71 2.65 -10.89
N ALA A 34 -46.33 2.43 -9.73
CA ALA A 34 -45.64 2.36 -8.45
C ALA A 34 -44.57 1.26 -8.44
N GLU A 35 -44.88 0.07 -8.96
CA GLU A 35 -43.92 -1.03 -9.07
C GLU A 35 -42.78 -0.71 -10.04
N ALA A 36 -43.10 -0.14 -11.21
CA ALA A 36 -42.10 0.27 -12.19
C ALA A 36 -41.15 1.34 -11.64
N PHE A 37 -41.67 2.32 -10.89
CA PHE A 37 -40.84 3.32 -10.20
C PHE A 37 -39.98 2.68 -9.10
N GLY A 38 -40.53 1.76 -8.33
CA GLY A 38 -39.78 1.02 -7.30
C GLY A 38 -38.58 0.26 -7.88
N ALA A 39 -38.81 -0.47 -8.98
CA ALA A 39 -37.75 -1.14 -9.73
C ALA A 39 -36.71 -0.14 -10.28
N GLY A 40 -37.17 0.97 -10.90
CA GLY A 40 -36.29 1.99 -11.46
C GLY A 40 -35.38 2.66 -10.42
N VAL A 41 -35.90 2.99 -9.23
CA VAL A 41 -35.12 3.56 -8.13
C VAL A 41 -34.07 2.56 -7.62
N SER A 42 -34.43 1.28 -7.54
CA SER A 42 -33.51 0.21 -7.12
C SER A 42 -32.37 0.04 -8.12
N THR A 43 -32.67 0.01 -9.42
CA THR A 43 -31.64 -0.02 -10.48
C THR A 43 -30.74 1.21 -10.44
N PHE A 44 -31.31 2.41 -10.21
CA PHE A 44 -30.52 3.64 -10.10
C PHE A 44 -29.57 3.61 -8.90
N SER A 45 -30.04 3.13 -7.74
CA SER A 45 -29.21 2.94 -6.55
C SER A 45 -28.04 1.98 -6.81
N LEU A 46 -28.30 0.88 -7.52
CA LEU A 46 -27.30 -0.12 -7.91
C LEU A 46 -26.26 0.43 -8.90
N LEU A 47 -26.70 1.21 -9.88
CA LEU A 47 -25.82 1.87 -10.84
C LEU A 47 -24.93 2.91 -10.15
N LYS A 48 -25.51 3.69 -9.23
CA LYS A 48 -24.77 4.68 -8.44
C LYS A 48 -23.70 4.01 -7.58
N SER A 49 -24.04 2.97 -6.84
CA SER A 49 -23.06 2.27 -5.99
C SER A 49 -21.95 1.63 -6.81
N THR A 50 -22.29 1.02 -7.95
CA THR A 50 -21.31 0.51 -8.92
C THR A 50 -20.35 1.61 -9.36
N GLY A 51 -20.86 2.77 -9.76
CA GLY A 51 -20.03 3.91 -10.17
C GLY A 51 -19.12 4.42 -9.05
N GLU A 52 -19.61 4.46 -7.81
CA GLU A 52 -18.81 4.86 -6.64
C GLU A 52 -17.67 3.85 -6.36
N LEU A 53 -17.93 2.55 -6.43
CA LEU A 53 -16.90 1.51 -6.25
C LEU A 53 -15.82 1.60 -7.33
N ASP A 54 -16.22 1.74 -8.59
CA ASP A 54 -15.29 1.87 -9.70
C ASP A 54 -14.43 3.14 -9.57
N GLY A 55 -15.03 4.25 -9.13
CA GLY A 55 -14.31 5.48 -8.82
C GLY A 55 -13.23 5.27 -7.75
N ARG A 56 -13.57 4.60 -6.64
CA ARG A 56 -12.61 4.29 -5.56
C ARG A 56 -11.49 3.37 -6.02
N LEU A 57 -11.80 2.30 -6.77
CA LEU A 57 -10.81 1.39 -7.31
C LEU A 57 -9.85 2.11 -8.27
N LYS A 58 -10.34 3.02 -9.13
CA LYS A 58 -9.48 3.82 -10.01
C LYS A 58 -8.56 4.77 -9.25
N THR A 59 -9.03 5.39 -8.16
CA THR A 59 -8.17 6.21 -7.30
C THR A 59 -7.07 5.36 -6.66
N ALA A 60 -7.41 4.20 -6.09
CA ALA A 60 -6.45 3.27 -5.51
C ALA A 60 -5.43 2.77 -6.55
N GLN A 61 -5.91 2.42 -7.75
CA GLN A 61 -5.07 2.02 -8.88
C GLN A 61 -4.07 3.11 -9.25
N THR A 62 -4.52 4.36 -9.32
CA THR A 62 -3.68 5.50 -9.72
C THR A 62 -2.57 5.72 -8.68
N VAL A 63 -2.91 5.72 -7.39
CA VAL A 63 -1.91 5.87 -6.32
C VAL A 63 -0.88 4.73 -6.37
N LEU A 64 -1.36 3.49 -6.46
CA LEU A 64 -0.49 2.32 -6.44
C LEU A 64 0.38 2.21 -7.70
N ARG A 65 -0.17 2.55 -8.88
CA ARG A 65 0.59 2.63 -10.13
C ARG A 65 1.64 3.74 -10.08
N ASN A 66 1.30 4.90 -9.54
CA ASN A 66 2.25 6.00 -9.42
C ASN A 66 3.43 5.62 -8.52
N ASP A 67 3.19 4.95 -7.39
CA ASP A 67 4.29 4.49 -6.53
C ASP A 67 5.15 3.43 -7.24
N LEU A 68 4.54 2.44 -7.91
CA LEU A 68 5.28 1.37 -8.61
C LEU A 68 6.04 1.81 -9.87
N GLN A 69 5.68 2.94 -10.48
CA GLN A 69 6.37 3.46 -11.65
C GLN A 69 7.63 4.25 -11.31
N LEU A 70 7.78 4.63 -10.03
CA LEU A 70 8.91 5.41 -9.57
C LEU A 70 10.12 4.50 -9.28
N PRO A 71 11.35 5.04 -9.34
CA PRO A 71 12.53 4.28 -8.98
C PRO A 71 12.49 3.80 -7.52
N HIS A 72 12.71 2.50 -7.34
CA HIS A 72 12.78 1.86 -6.02
C HIS A 72 14.20 1.66 -5.52
N LEU A 73 15.13 1.56 -6.46
CA LEU A 73 16.53 1.26 -6.22
C LEU A 73 17.38 2.34 -6.90
N GLU A 74 18.50 2.67 -6.28
CA GLU A 74 19.47 3.62 -6.82
C GLU A 74 20.87 2.99 -6.67
N ALA A 75 21.66 3.04 -7.74
CA ALA A 75 23.05 2.59 -7.72
C ALA A 75 23.91 3.53 -6.86
N GLU A 76 25.13 3.11 -6.51
CA GLU A 76 26.09 3.98 -5.82
C GLU A 76 26.39 5.29 -6.58
N THR A 77 26.27 5.27 -7.91
CA THR A 77 26.42 6.44 -8.78
C THR A 77 25.26 7.44 -8.68
N GLY A 78 24.15 7.06 -8.05
CA GLY A 78 22.93 7.87 -7.98
C GLY A 78 21.92 7.62 -9.10
N GLU A 79 22.25 6.73 -10.03
CA GLU A 79 21.36 6.37 -11.15
C GLU A 79 20.24 5.42 -10.69
N PRO A 80 18.99 5.61 -11.15
CA PRO A 80 17.89 4.73 -10.82
C PRO A 80 18.10 3.34 -11.46
N VAL A 81 17.89 2.29 -10.67
CA VAL A 81 17.99 0.89 -11.11
C VAL A 81 16.61 0.25 -11.05
N LYS A 82 16.23 -0.47 -12.10
CA LYS A 82 14.97 -1.22 -12.11
C LYS A 82 15.10 -2.50 -11.28
N VAL A 83 14.01 -2.94 -10.66
CA VAL A 83 14.04 -4.19 -9.89
C VAL A 83 14.31 -5.38 -10.82
N SER A 84 13.80 -5.32 -12.05
CA SER A 84 14.05 -6.34 -13.08
C SER A 84 15.48 -6.39 -13.60
N GLN A 85 16.31 -5.39 -13.31
CA GLN A 85 17.74 -5.41 -13.64
C GLN A 85 18.57 -6.11 -12.56
N LEU A 86 18.02 -6.35 -11.37
CA LEU A 86 18.71 -7.09 -10.33
C LEU A 86 18.84 -8.57 -10.73
N ARG A 87 20.07 -8.97 -11.03
CA ARG A 87 20.44 -10.35 -11.38
C ARG A 87 20.92 -11.10 -10.14
N LEU A 88 20.00 -11.35 -9.20
CA LEU A 88 20.28 -12.16 -8.00
C LEU A 88 20.69 -13.60 -8.33
N ASP A 89 20.35 -14.07 -9.54
CA ASP A 89 20.78 -15.35 -10.10
C ASP A 89 22.31 -15.41 -10.34
N MET A 90 22.96 -14.26 -10.52
CA MET A 90 24.40 -14.16 -10.83
C MET A 90 25.28 -13.90 -9.59
N ILE A 91 24.76 -14.09 -8.38
CA ILE A 91 25.56 -14.01 -7.15
C ILE A 91 26.74 -14.99 -7.23
N GLY A 92 27.96 -14.42 -7.32
CA GLY A 92 29.22 -15.15 -7.45
C GLY A 92 30.00 -14.85 -8.75
N ALA A 93 29.37 -14.23 -9.75
CA ALA A 93 30.10 -13.76 -10.93
C ALA A 93 31.02 -12.58 -10.55
N PRO A 94 32.26 -12.50 -11.08
CA PRO A 94 33.18 -11.38 -10.81
C PRO A 94 32.72 -10.05 -11.41
N ASP A 95 31.62 -10.04 -12.15
CA ASP A 95 31.15 -8.89 -12.90
C ASP A 95 30.39 -7.89 -12.02
N ARG A 96 30.65 -6.60 -12.23
CA ARG A 96 30.27 -5.47 -11.36
C ARG A 96 28.76 -5.23 -11.27
N PHE A 97 27.98 -5.85 -12.16
CA PHE A 97 26.52 -5.81 -12.15
C PHE A 97 25.88 -6.83 -11.19
N ALA A 98 26.67 -7.76 -10.64
CA ALA A 98 26.19 -8.72 -9.63
C ALA A 98 26.06 -8.11 -8.22
N ARG A 99 26.53 -6.87 -8.00
CA ARG A 99 26.53 -6.22 -6.68
C ARG A 99 26.37 -4.69 -6.75
N PRO A 100 25.22 -4.12 -7.12
CA PRO A 100 24.90 -2.80 -6.61
C PRO A 100 24.58 -2.95 -5.12
N GLN A 101 25.17 -2.13 -4.24
CA GLN A 101 24.56 -1.86 -2.93
C GLN A 101 23.41 -0.88 -3.19
N PRO A 102 22.20 -1.35 -3.56
CA PRO A 102 21.20 -0.43 -4.05
C PRO A 102 20.71 0.36 -2.84
N ARG A 103 20.70 1.68 -2.93
CA ARG A 103 19.93 2.47 -1.98
C ARG A 103 18.46 2.18 -2.21
N GLY A 104 17.69 2.05 -1.14
CA GLY A 104 16.29 1.63 -1.20
C GLY A 104 16.12 0.12 -1.20
N PHE A 105 14.87 -0.33 -1.38
CA PHE A 105 14.54 -1.74 -1.42
C PHE A 105 13.20 -1.97 -2.14
N PHE A 106 12.96 -3.22 -2.51
CA PHE A 106 11.66 -3.72 -2.97
C PHE A 106 11.39 -5.07 -2.31
N ARG A 107 10.23 -5.22 -1.68
CA ARG A 107 9.86 -6.39 -0.89
C ARG A 107 8.41 -6.80 -1.16
N ILE A 108 8.23 -8.09 -1.38
CA ILE A 108 6.92 -8.74 -1.38
C ILE A 108 6.98 -9.79 -0.27
N ALA A 109 6.07 -9.70 0.70
CA ALA A 109 5.93 -10.72 1.72
C ALA A 109 4.53 -11.33 1.64
N GLN A 110 4.46 -12.66 1.53
CA GLN A 110 3.22 -13.41 1.60
C GLN A 110 3.37 -14.42 2.74
N GLU A 111 2.54 -14.30 3.78
CA GLU A 111 2.59 -15.23 4.91
C GLU A 111 2.03 -16.62 4.57
N GLY A 112 1.37 -16.75 3.42
CA GLY A 112 0.85 -18.01 2.89
C GLY A 112 0.58 -17.91 1.40
N ALA A 113 0.21 -19.04 0.79
CA ALA A 113 -0.30 -19.02 -0.58
C ALA A 113 -1.69 -18.38 -0.63
N SER A 114 -2.04 -17.84 -1.79
CA SER A 114 -3.38 -17.36 -2.04
C SER A 114 -4.38 -18.53 -1.92
N THR A 115 -5.48 -18.32 -1.21
CA THR A 115 -6.53 -19.32 -1.02
C THR A 115 -7.38 -19.41 -2.28
N ALA A 116 -7.52 -20.60 -2.85
CA ALA A 116 -8.42 -20.85 -3.98
C ALA A 116 -9.88 -20.76 -3.54
N GLU A 117 -10.70 -20.06 -4.31
CA GLU A 117 -12.14 -19.88 -4.09
C GLU A 117 -12.99 -20.57 -5.17
N GLY A 118 -12.38 -21.45 -5.96
CA GLY A 118 -12.98 -22.08 -7.13
C GLY A 118 -12.63 -21.36 -8.43
N ASN A 119 -13.34 -21.70 -9.50
CA ASN A 119 -13.18 -21.06 -10.80
C ASN A 119 -14.34 -20.07 -11.02
N ASP A 120 -14.07 -18.99 -11.74
CA ASP A 120 -15.13 -18.13 -12.25
C ASP A 120 -15.91 -18.83 -13.40
N PRO A 121 -17.01 -18.23 -13.91
CA PRO A 121 -17.79 -18.83 -15.01
C PRO A 121 -16.99 -19.09 -16.29
N ASP A 122 -15.84 -18.42 -16.46
CA ASP A 122 -14.94 -18.59 -17.61
C ASP A 122 -13.89 -19.69 -17.35
N GLY A 123 -13.96 -20.37 -16.20
CA GLY A 123 -13.03 -21.44 -15.82
C GLY A 123 -11.70 -20.94 -15.27
N ILE A 124 -11.54 -19.63 -15.07
CA ILE A 124 -10.29 -19.05 -14.55
C ILE A 124 -10.26 -19.24 -13.04
N PRO A 125 -9.18 -19.81 -12.47
CA PRO A 125 -9.04 -19.95 -11.03
C PRO A 125 -9.11 -18.61 -10.31
N SER A 126 -10.09 -18.50 -9.41
CA SER A 126 -10.27 -17.37 -8.50
C SER A 126 -9.49 -17.65 -7.22
N THR A 127 -8.61 -16.72 -6.86
CA THR A 127 -7.82 -16.79 -5.62
C THR A 127 -8.00 -15.52 -4.82
N ARG A 128 -7.83 -15.62 -3.51
CA ARG A 128 -7.79 -14.47 -2.59
C ARG A 128 -6.59 -14.53 -1.67
N ALA A 129 -6.13 -13.37 -1.21
CA ALA A 129 -5.15 -13.26 -0.15
C ALA A 129 -5.49 -12.10 0.78
N VAL A 130 -5.24 -12.30 2.08
CA VAL A 130 -5.50 -11.32 3.15
C VAL A 130 -4.22 -10.90 3.89
N ASN A 131 -3.11 -11.57 3.60
CA ASN A 131 -1.84 -11.52 4.31
C ASN A 131 -0.66 -11.25 3.36
N HIS A 132 -0.93 -10.63 2.20
CA HIS A 132 0.14 -10.13 1.32
C HIS A 132 0.49 -8.71 1.72
N ILE A 133 1.78 -8.41 1.69
CA ILE A 133 2.36 -7.11 1.97
C ILE A 133 3.26 -6.75 0.80
N LEU A 134 3.09 -5.52 0.30
CA LEU A 134 3.96 -4.92 -0.69
C LEU A 134 4.66 -3.73 -0.05
N GLN A 135 5.99 -3.77 0.02
CA GLN A 135 6.79 -2.75 0.68
C GLN A 135 7.94 -2.35 -0.21
N MET A 136 8.19 -1.05 -0.35
CA MET A 136 9.20 -0.55 -1.27
C MET A 136 9.72 0.80 -0.79
N ALA A 137 10.97 1.11 -1.12
CA ALA A 137 11.43 2.48 -1.16
C ALA A 137 10.95 3.12 -2.48
N VAL A 138 10.70 4.42 -2.45
CA VAL A 138 10.28 5.20 -3.59
C VAL A 138 11.06 6.50 -3.62
N ARG A 139 11.63 6.83 -4.78
CA ARG A 139 12.30 8.09 -5.04
C ARG A 139 11.44 8.98 -5.95
N LEU A 140 11.08 10.16 -5.46
CA LEU A 140 10.40 11.16 -6.26
C LEU A 140 11.37 11.96 -7.11
N PRO A 141 10.94 12.40 -8.30
CA PRO A 141 11.67 13.40 -9.05
C PRO A 141 11.58 14.72 -8.29
N ALA A 142 12.71 15.17 -7.75
CA ALA A 142 12.81 16.43 -7.00
C ALA A 142 12.82 17.66 -7.90
N THR A 143 11.88 17.73 -8.82
CA THR A 143 11.71 18.86 -9.74
C THR A 143 10.90 19.98 -9.08
N ARG A 144 10.05 19.65 -8.09
CA ARG A 144 9.11 20.60 -7.47
C ARG A 144 8.75 20.19 -6.03
N GLN A 145 8.30 21.16 -5.22
CA GLN A 145 7.92 20.93 -3.81
C GLN A 145 6.69 20.03 -3.62
N ASP A 146 5.78 19.97 -4.60
CA ASP A 146 4.66 19.03 -4.61
C ASP A 146 5.09 17.58 -4.88
N ARG A 147 6.36 17.37 -5.24
CA ARG A 147 6.96 16.07 -5.55
C ARG A 147 8.07 15.71 -4.57
N VAL A 148 7.92 16.09 -3.31
CA VAL A 148 8.76 15.59 -2.21
C VAL A 148 7.86 15.07 -1.10
N ALA A 149 8.29 14.03 -0.41
CA ALA A 149 7.61 13.53 0.77
C ALA A 149 7.88 14.48 1.93
N ILE A 150 6.82 14.95 2.58
CA ILE A 150 6.92 15.85 3.74
C ILE A 150 6.42 15.11 4.97
N ALA A 151 7.22 15.10 6.03
CA ALA A 151 6.89 14.49 7.30
C ALA A 151 7.13 15.47 8.45
N LYS A 152 6.34 15.36 9.51
CA LYS A 152 6.53 16.18 10.70
C LYS A 152 7.71 15.60 11.49
N MET A 153 8.70 16.43 11.81
CA MET A 153 9.77 16.00 12.70
C MET A 153 9.26 15.92 14.15
N PRO A 154 9.74 14.95 14.94
CA PRO A 154 9.44 14.91 16.37
C PRO A 154 9.89 16.21 17.02
N GLN A 155 8.95 16.99 17.56
CA GLN A 155 9.31 18.12 18.43
C GLN A 155 9.66 17.56 19.79
N ASN A 156 10.96 17.58 20.14
CA ASN A 156 11.35 17.35 21.51
C ASN A 156 10.85 18.54 22.35
N ASN A 157 9.80 18.33 23.15
CA ASN A 157 9.26 19.34 24.09
C ASN A 157 10.26 19.74 25.19
N ALA A 158 11.43 19.10 25.28
CA ALA A 158 12.46 19.37 26.27
C ALA A 158 13.74 19.90 25.61
N GLY A 159 13.75 21.19 25.26
CA GLY A 159 14.92 22.10 25.33
C GLY A 159 16.30 21.67 24.82
N GLY A 160 16.44 20.72 23.90
CA GLY A 160 17.76 20.11 23.68
C GLY A 160 18.02 19.41 22.37
N LEU A 161 17.25 19.67 21.31
CA LEU A 161 17.92 19.70 20.01
C LEU A 161 18.67 21.01 19.99
N SER A 162 19.94 20.98 20.41
CA SER A 162 20.93 22.00 20.10
C SER A 162 21.10 22.03 18.58
N MET A 163 20.07 22.53 17.90
CA MET A 163 20.17 22.97 16.53
C MET A 163 21.07 24.18 16.62
N GLY A 164 22.35 23.99 16.27
CA GLY A 164 23.34 25.06 16.27
C GLY A 164 22.71 26.32 15.69
N GLU A 165 22.78 27.39 16.48
CA GLU A 165 22.28 28.75 16.22
C GLU A 165 21.40 28.88 14.97
N GLN A 166 20.08 28.71 15.15
CA GLN A 166 19.09 28.92 14.09
C GLN A 166 19.19 30.34 13.55
N THR A 167 19.91 30.53 12.44
CA THR A 167 19.68 31.71 11.61
C THR A 167 18.33 31.50 10.91
N ARG A 168 17.24 31.95 11.54
CA ARG A 168 15.92 31.98 10.90
C ARG A 168 16.00 32.83 9.63
N ILE A 169 16.07 32.19 8.47
CA ILE A 169 15.96 32.87 7.19
C ILE A 169 14.46 33.06 6.93
N SER A 170 13.97 34.28 7.08
CA SER A 170 12.56 34.67 6.91
C SER A 170 12.07 34.63 5.45
N SER A 171 12.92 34.24 4.50
CA SER A 171 12.59 34.18 3.08
C SER A 171 13.27 32.99 2.40
N VAL A 172 12.70 31.80 2.55
CA VAL A 172 13.01 30.71 1.62
C VAL A 172 12.33 31.07 0.30
N ASN A 173 13.13 31.35 -0.75
CA ASN A 173 12.61 31.48 -2.10
C ASN A 173 11.78 30.22 -2.42
N GLN A 174 10.51 30.39 -2.81
CA GLN A 174 9.57 29.30 -3.16
C GLN A 174 10.10 28.33 -4.24
N PHE A 175 11.22 28.67 -4.89
CA PHE A 175 11.88 27.87 -5.93
C PHE A 175 13.05 27.01 -5.42
N SER A 176 13.55 27.25 -4.20
CA SER A 176 14.60 26.42 -3.62
C SER A 176 13.96 25.29 -2.81
N LEU A 177 14.19 24.04 -3.23
CA LEU A 177 13.86 22.84 -2.46
C LEU A 177 14.78 22.79 -1.24
N THR A 178 14.42 23.47 -0.16
CA THR A 178 15.08 23.28 1.14
C THR A 178 14.39 22.16 1.89
N ASN A 179 15.16 21.29 2.55
CA ASN A 179 14.64 20.11 3.25
C ASN A 179 13.75 20.44 4.46
N LEU A 180 13.70 21.69 4.91
CA LEU A 180 13.11 22.07 6.20
C LEU A 180 12.25 23.34 6.05
N ASP A 181 11.05 23.31 6.63
CA ASP A 181 10.18 24.50 6.76
C ASP A 181 10.81 25.51 7.74
N SER A 182 10.50 26.79 7.58
CA SER A 182 10.91 27.92 8.42
C SER A 182 10.72 27.72 9.94
N ALA A 183 9.76 26.87 10.32
CA ALA A 183 9.51 26.49 11.72
C ALA A 183 10.33 25.27 12.20
N ALA A 184 11.15 24.65 11.35
CA ALA A 184 11.90 23.41 11.61
C ALA A 184 11.05 22.23 12.11
N THR A 185 9.74 22.23 11.83
CA THR A 185 8.81 21.16 12.27
C THR A 185 8.52 20.13 11.19
N ARG A 186 8.94 20.37 9.95
CA ARG A 186 8.66 19.51 8.80
C ARG A 186 9.95 19.25 8.03
N PHE A 187 10.13 17.99 7.64
CA PHE A 187 11.22 17.49 6.83
C PHE A 187 10.71 17.04 5.47
N ALA A 188 11.37 17.49 4.41
CA ALA A 188 11.08 17.13 3.04
C ALA A 188 12.20 16.24 2.47
N SER A 189 11.84 15.13 1.84
CA SER A 189 12.79 14.23 1.17
C SER A 189 12.28 13.75 -0.18
N GLN A 190 13.21 13.42 -1.07
CA GLN A 190 12.90 12.70 -2.30
C GLN A 190 12.56 11.23 -2.02
N TRP A 191 13.09 10.70 -0.92
CA TRP A 191 12.97 9.29 -0.57
C TRP A 191 11.90 9.08 0.49
N TYR A 192 11.04 8.11 0.22
CA TYR A 192 10.12 7.59 1.22
C TYR A 192 9.96 6.09 1.09
N GLU A 193 9.62 5.47 2.20
CA GLU A 193 9.25 4.07 2.33
C GLU A 193 7.72 3.97 2.26
N VAL A 194 7.21 3.06 1.43
CA VAL A 194 5.78 2.76 1.28
C VAL A 194 5.53 1.32 1.68
N SER A 195 4.43 1.10 2.39
CA SER A 195 3.89 -0.23 2.63
C SER A 195 2.39 -0.28 2.36
N TYR A 196 1.98 -1.27 1.57
CA TYR A 196 0.59 -1.65 1.35
C TYR A 196 0.31 -2.97 2.06
N PHE A 197 -0.73 -2.97 2.90
CA PHE A 197 -1.15 -4.15 3.64
C PHE A 197 -2.64 -4.04 4.00
N LEU A 198 -3.26 -5.18 4.28
CA LEU A 198 -4.60 -5.23 4.83
C LEU A 198 -4.57 -5.17 6.35
N SER A 199 -5.51 -4.44 6.93
CA SER A 199 -5.80 -4.46 8.35
C SER A 199 -7.26 -4.83 8.57
N GLN A 200 -7.53 -5.64 9.59
CA GLN A 200 -8.90 -6.00 9.96
C GLN A 200 -9.67 -4.76 10.41
N GLN A 201 -10.92 -4.63 9.96
CA GLN A 201 -11.79 -3.60 10.49
C GLN A 201 -12.24 -3.98 11.91
N SER A 202 -12.07 -3.08 12.87
CA SER A 202 -12.44 -3.30 14.28
C SER A 202 -13.93 -3.63 14.48
N THR A 203 -14.79 -3.25 13.52
CA THR A 203 -16.25 -3.42 13.60
C THR A 203 -16.72 -4.86 13.32
N GLY A 204 -15.82 -5.81 13.05
CA GLY A 204 -16.20 -7.22 12.87
C GLY A 204 -17.14 -7.45 11.68
N ASN A 205 -17.14 -6.56 10.69
CA ASN A 205 -17.97 -6.69 9.51
C ASN A 205 -17.57 -7.96 8.74
N THR A 206 -18.51 -8.89 8.61
CA THR A 206 -18.35 -10.10 7.83
C THR A 206 -19.38 -10.17 6.71
N VAL A 207 -19.01 -10.81 5.62
CA VAL A 207 -19.85 -11.05 4.44
C VAL A 207 -20.15 -12.54 4.38
N PRO A 208 -21.37 -12.97 4.02
CA PRO A 208 -21.63 -14.39 3.76
C PRO A 208 -20.67 -14.92 2.69
N GLY A 209 -19.87 -15.94 3.00
CA GLY A 209 -18.96 -16.54 2.04
C GLY A 209 -19.71 -17.23 0.90
N ALA A 210 -19.15 -17.15 -0.31
CA ALA A 210 -19.67 -17.85 -1.48
C ALA A 210 -19.52 -19.38 -1.29
N GLY A 211 -20.53 -20.04 -0.72
CA GLY A 211 -20.70 -21.49 -0.78
C GLY A 211 -20.40 -22.29 0.51
N THR A 212 -19.53 -21.83 1.41
CA THR A 212 -19.15 -22.64 2.60
C THR A 212 -19.86 -22.23 3.90
N GLY A 213 -20.72 -21.21 3.86
CA GLY A 213 -21.36 -20.64 5.06
C GLY A 213 -20.39 -19.92 6.03
N THR A 214 -19.09 -19.93 5.74
CA THR A 214 -18.09 -19.22 6.54
C THR A 214 -18.16 -17.73 6.22
N ALA A 215 -18.37 -16.91 7.22
CA ALA A 215 -18.39 -15.47 7.05
C ALA A 215 -16.98 -14.96 6.69
N GLN A 216 -16.86 -14.22 5.58
CA GLN A 216 -15.61 -13.61 5.12
C GLN A 216 -15.42 -12.27 5.81
N GLN A 217 -14.26 -12.05 6.42
CA GLN A 217 -13.96 -10.79 7.09
C GLN A 217 -13.69 -9.67 6.08
N LEU A 218 -14.16 -8.45 6.37
CA LEU A 218 -13.80 -7.25 5.62
C LEU A 218 -12.56 -6.58 6.23
N PHE A 219 -11.71 -6.09 5.35
CA PHE A 219 -10.47 -5.41 5.68
C PHE A 219 -10.48 -3.97 5.17
N SER A 220 -9.51 -3.19 5.64
CA SER A 220 -9.13 -1.91 5.04
C SER A 220 -7.74 -2.07 4.41
N LEU A 221 -7.57 -1.57 3.18
CA LEU A 221 -6.26 -1.47 2.54
C LEU A 221 -5.60 -0.18 2.98
N HIS A 222 -4.50 -0.32 3.69
CA HIS A 222 -3.70 0.80 4.15
C HIS A 222 -2.54 1.05 3.20
N ARG A 223 -2.21 2.33 2.99
CA ARG A 223 -0.94 2.78 2.44
C ARG A 223 -0.24 3.59 3.52
N ARG A 224 0.86 3.04 4.03
CA ARG A 224 1.69 3.71 5.03
C ARG A 224 2.92 4.31 4.36
N VAL A 225 3.17 5.58 4.62
CA VAL A 225 4.32 6.32 4.07
C VAL A 225 5.22 6.81 5.19
N ARG A 226 6.53 6.63 5.03
CA ARG A 226 7.55 7.16 5.93
C ARG A 226 8.66 7.83 5.15
N CYS A 227 8.96 9.08 5.47
CA CYS A 227 10.02 9.86 4.86
C CYS A 227 11.40 9.33 5.32
N LEU A 228 12.36 9.28 4.38
CA LEU A 228 13.71 8.76 4.58
C LEU A 228 14.75 9.87 4.42
N LEU A 229 15.91 9.73 5.05
CA LEU A 229 17.04 10.60 4.77
C LEU A 229 17.67 10.25 3.40
N PRO A 230 17.99 11.25 2.56
CA PRO A 230 18.41 11.01 1.17
C PRO A 230 19.86 10.54 1.00
N LYS A 231 20.74 10.73 1.98
CA LYS A 231 22.18 10.43 1.85
C LYS A 231 22.72 9.71 3.08
N GLU A 232 23.69 8.83 2.88
CA GLU A 232 24.54 8.31 3.96
C GLU A 232 25.30 9.46 4.64
N ALA A 233 25.34 9.44 5.97
CA ALA A 233 26.44 10.09 6.65
C ALA A 233 27.72 9.36 6.27
N THR A 234 28.61 10.05 5.57
CA THR A 234 30.03 9.71 5.64
C THR A 234 30.45 9.64 7.12
N PRO A 235 31.42 8.78 7.47
CA PRO A 235 31.85 8.49 8.86
C PRO A 235 32.10 9.76 9.72
N PRO A 236 32.13 9.63 11.06
CA PRO A 236 31.69 10.62 12.06
C PRO A 236 32.46 11.96 12.16
N THR A 237 33.29 12.32 11.20
CA THR A 237 34.03 13.60 11.13
C THR A 237 33.28 14.69 10.36
N VAL A 238 31.94 14.68 10.35
CA VAL A 238 31.15 15.64 9.56
C VAL A 238 30.96 16.96 10.33
N PRO A 239 31.28 18.12 9.73
CA PRO A 239 31.02 19.46 10.31
C PRO A 239 29.51 19.71 10.54
N PRO A 240 29.13 20.72 11.35
CA PRO A 240 27.74 21.02 11.66
C PRO A 240 26.87 21.20 10.41
N ILE A 241 25.63 20.74 10.52
CA ILE A 241 24.61 20.78 9.47
C ILE A 241 24.30 22.24 9.10
N PHE A 242 24.41 22.60 7.81
CA PHE A 242 24.00 23.90 7.32
C PHE A 242 22.63 23.81 6.63
N TRP A 243 21.65 24.55 7.16
CA TRP A 243 20.25 24.59 6.73
C TRP A 243 20.00 25.01 5.28
N ARG A 244 21.04 25.50 4.58
CA ARG A 244 21.01 25.90 3.18
C ARG A 244 21.25 24.74 2.21
N ASP A 245 21.51 23.54 2.74
CA ASP A 245 21.80 22.37 1.94
C ASP A 245 20.56 21.94 1.12
N PRO A 246 20.69 21.81 -0.22
CA PRO A 246 19.59 21.44 -1.09
C PRO A 246 19.00 20.06 -0.75
N VAL A 247 17.76 19.80 -1.17
CA VAL A 247 17.15 18.47 -1.01
C VAL A 247 18.05 17.39 -1.61
N GLY A 248 18.56 16.49 -0.76
CA GLY A 248 19.48 15.43 -1.16
C GLY A 248 20.85 15.41 -0.46
N THR A 249 21.27 16.48 0.21
CA THR A 249 22.67 16.59 0.72
C THR A 249 22.82 16.52 2.24
N MET A 250 21.74 16.32 2.99
CA MET A 250 21.80 16.36 4.46
C MET A 250 22.54 15.17 5.08
N PRO A 251 23.39 15.41 6.11
CA PRO A 251 24.02 14.35 6.89
C PRO A 251 23.03 13.71 7.88
N ARG A 252 23.44 12.58 8.47
CA ARG A 252 22.67 11.86 9.50
C ARG A 252 22.35 12.76 10.68
N ILE A 253 21.10 12.72 11.12
CA ILE A 253 20.64 13.39 12.33
C ILE A 253 20.25 12.31 13.34
N ASP A 254 21.04 12.18 14.39
CA ASP A 254 20.70 11.34 15.53
C ASP A 254 19.82 12.15 16.49
N PHE A 255 18.64 11.63 16.80
CA PHE A 255 17.76 12.22 17.81
C PHE A 255 17.73 11.29 19.01
N THR A 256 18.29 11.72 20.13
CA THR A 256 18.06 11.01 21.38
C THR A 256 16.63 11.29 21.84
N VAL A 257 15.70 10.41 21.46
CA VAL A 257 14.43 10.31 22.17
C VAL A 257 14.77 9.67 23.51
N LYS A 258 14.90 10.46 24.57
CA LYS A 258 14.98 9.92 25.92
C LYS A 258 13.62 9.29 26.22
N ASN A 259 13.54 7.99 25.97
CA ASN A 259 12.33 7.21 26.17
C ASN A 259 12.16 6.99 27.68
N THR A 260 11.72 8.03 28.41
CA THR A 260 11.29 7.85 29.81
C THR A 260 9.95 7.11 29.89
N ASP A 261 9.30 6.87 28.74
CA ASP A 261 8.06 6.13 28.63
C ASP A 261 8.17 5.07 27.50
N PRO A 262 8.27 3.77 27.81
CA PRO A 262 8.38 2.71 26.81
C PRO A 262 7.16 2.59 25.89
N THR A 263 6.04 3.26 26.20
CA THR A 263 4.84 3.29 25.35
C THR A 263 4.90 4.32 24.21
N LEU A 264 5.86 5.27 24.26
CA LEU A 264 6.05 6.33 23.27
C LEU A 264 6.85 5.90 22.03
N GLY A 265 7.34 4.65 22.00
CA GLY A 265 8.12 4.09 20.88
C GLY A 265 7.39 4.06 19.53
N THR A 266 6.08 4.29 19.50
CA THR A 266 5.25 4.22 18.29
C THR A 266 4.60 5.54 17.89
N THR A 267 4.55 6.55 18.77
CA THR A 267 3.69 7.74 18.60
C THR A 267 4.43 9.03 18.22
N GLY A 268 5.75 9.11 18.39
CA GLY A 268 6.51 10.36 18.26
C GLY A 268 7.01 10.72 16.86
N ALA A 269 7.36 9.74 16.02
CA ALA A 269 7.97 9.96 14.71
C ALA A 269 6.95 9.81 13.56
N ASN A 270 5.86 10.58 13.66
CA ASN A 270 4.76 10.52 12.70
C ASN A 270 5.25 10.84 11.28
N GLY A 271 5.28 9.81 10.44
CA GLY A 271 5.66 9.91 9.03
C GLY A 271 7.16 9.90 8.75
N MET A 272 8.04 9.67 9.73
CA MET A 272 9.49 9.48 9.50
C MET A 272 9.87 8.00 9.66
N SER A 273 10.81 7.51 8.85
CA SER A 273 11.40 6.19 9.06
C SER A 273 12.48 6.28 10.12
N THR A 274 12.36 5.47 11.17
CA THR A 274 13.29 5.45 12.29
C THR A 274 13.68 4.02 12.64
N ARG A 275 14.89 3.84 13.14
CA ARG A 275 15.33 2.63 13.82
C ARG A 275 15.61 2.95 15.28
N ILE A 276 15.27 2.02 16.16
CA ILE A 276 15.57 2.11 17.59
C ILE A 276 16.82 1.28 17.86
N ASP A 277 17.85 1.91 18.41
CA ASP A 277 18.98 1.19 18.96
C ASP A 277 18.55 0.52 20.27
N ALA A 278 18.54 -0.81 20.30
CA ALA A 278 18.11 -1.59 21.45
C ALA A 278 18.96 -1.34 22.71
N THR A 279 20.23 -0.96 22.55
CA THR A 279 21.15 -0.72 23.66
C THR A 279 20.95 0.67 24.26
N THR A 280 20.84 1.70 23.42
CA THR A 280 20.75 3.09 23.88
C THR A 280 19.31 3.61 23.98
N GLN A 281 18.33 2.83 23.51
CA GLN A 281 16.93 3.24 23.29
C GLN A 281 16.78 4.54 22.48
N SER A 282 17.81 4.93 21.73
CA SER A 282 17.78 6.12 20.90
C SER A 282 17.17 5.80 19.53
N ALA A 283 16.30 6.67 19.04
CA ALA A 283 15.71 6.56 17.72
C ALA A 283 16.53 7.37 16.70
N THR A 284 17.09 6.69 15.71
CA THR A 284 17.84 7.34 14.63
C THR A 284 17.00 7.33 13.36
N LEU A 285 17.01 8.43 12.61
CA LEU A 285 16.31 8.48 11.33
C LEU A 285 17.00 7.56 10.34
N ASN A 286 16.22 6.74 9.62
CA ASN A 286 16.77 5.88 8.59
C ASN A 286 17.07 6.69 7.32
N SER A 287 18.26 6.47 6.76
CA SER A 287 18.57 6.80 5.37
C SER A 287 18.08 5.71 4.41
N CYS A 288 18.13 6.02 3.11
CA CYS A 288 17.90 5.06 2.04
C CYS A 288 18.85 3.84 2.08
N VAL A 289 20.03 3.96 2.72
CA VAL A 289 20.94 2.83 2.95
C VAL A 289 20.57 2.06 4.20
N ASP A 290 20.17 2.73 5.28
CA ASP A 290 19.82 2.05 6.53
C ASP A 290 18.67 1.07 6.33
N ILE A 291 17.68 1.44 5.51
CA ILE A 291 16.54 0.58 5.15
C ILE A 291 16.90 -0.56 4.20
N THR A 292 18.12 -0.64 3.67
CA THR A 292 18.55 -1.83 2.92
C THR A 292 18.63 -3.04 3.86
N ASN A 293 18.88 -2.79 5.14
CA ASN A 293 18.72 -3.78 6.21
C ASN A 293 17.23 -3.93 6.59
N PRO A 294 16.62 -5.12 6.41
CA PRO A 294 15.22 -5.36 6.75
C PRO A 294 14.82 -5.02 8.19
N PHE A 295 15.75 -5.11 9.15
CA PHE A 295 15.48 -4.80 10.56
C PHE A 295 15.18 -3.31 10.80
N ASN A 296 15.69 -2.42 9.95
CA ASN A 296 15.47 -0.98 10.06
C ASN A 296 14.19 -0.52 9.36
N ARG A 297 13.54 -1.39 8.58
CA ARG A 297 12.34 -1.04 7.80
C ARG A 297 11.11 -0.96 8.68
N LEU A 298 10.06 -0.33 8.16
CA LEU A 298 8.73 -0.40 8.75
C LEU A 298 8.32 -1.86 9.00
N GLY A 299 8.17 -2.22 10.27
CA GLY A 299 7.76 -3.55 10.73
C GLY A 299 8.90 -4.55 10.98
N GLY A 300 10.14 -4.28 10.55
CA GLY A 300 11.29 -5.18 10.73
C GLY A 300 11.33 -6.42 9.81
N LEU A 301 12.24 -7.35 10.09
CA LEU A 301 12.46 -8.58 9.31
C LEU A 301 11.22 -9.50 9.34
N THR A 302 10.70 -9.77 10.54
CA THR A 302 9.54 -10.64 10.78
C THR A 302 8.24 -9.84 10.85
N SER A 303 8.11 -8.78 10.06
CA SER A 303 6.85 -8.04 9.93
C SER A 303 5.76 -8.88 9.24
N THR A 304 5.57 -10.11 9.68
CA THR A 304 4.34 -10.86 9.49
C THR A 304 3.28 -10.13 10.31
N ARG A 305 2.66 -9.10 9.71
CA ARG A 305 1.39 -8.56 10.21
C ARG A 305 0.34 -9.64 9.95
N GLY A 306 0.40 -10.70 10.74
CA GLY A 306 -0.59 -11.74 10.72
C GLY A 306 -1.92 -11.17 11.20
N PRO A 307 -3.06 -11.67 10.70
CA PRO A 307 -4.39 -11.23 11.13
C PRO A 307 -4.66 -11.46 12.64
N THR A 308 -3.82 -12.24 13.33
CA THR A 308 -4.00 -12.65 14.73
C THR A 308 -2.81 -12.35 15.63
N GLY A 309 -1.67 -11.92 15.09
CA GLY A 309 -0.53 -11.50 15.92
C GLY A 309 -0.83 -10.17 16.59
N ALA A 310 -0.37 -9.97 17.83
CA ALA A 310 -0.45 -8.69 18.52
C ALA A 310 0.30 -7.61 17.71
N VAL A 311 -0.39 -7.08 16.70
CA VAL A 311 0.08 -5.96 15.90
C VAL A 311 0.20 -4.84 16.89
N ASP A 312 1.40 -4.31 16.99
CA ASP A 312 1.69 -2.88 17.07
C ASP A 312 0.42 -2.06 16.77
N GLN A 313 -0.45 -1.92 17.79
CA GLN A 313 -1.68 -1.13 17.76
C GLN A 313 -1.20 0.32 17.83
N VAL A 314 -0.43 0.70 16.83
CA VAL A 314 -0.27 2.08 16.46
C VAL A 314 -1.68 2.46 16.03
N ALA A 315 -2.42 3.06 16.98
CA ALA A 315 -3.68 3.71 16.71
C ALA A 315 -3.53 4.53 15.42
N PRO A 316 -4.59 4.74 14.62
CA PRO A 316 -4.53 5.60 13.45
C PRO A 316 -4.05 7.00 13.86
N LEU A 317 -2.74 7.22 13.80
CA LEU A 317 -2.10 8.47 14.16
C LEU A 317 -2.27 9.36 12.95
N GLY A 318 -3.13 10.36 13.11
CA GLY A 318 -3.82 11.07 12.03
C GLY A 318 -2.99 11.91 11.06
N ASN A 319 -1.75 11.56 10.73
CA ASN A 319 -0.94 12.22 9.69
C ASN A 319 0.11 11.25 9.08
N GLY A 320 -0.33 10.19 8.39
CA GLY A 320 0.61 9.32 7.64
C GLY A 320 0.08 7.94 7.23
N GLU A 321 -1.03 7.48 7.81
CA GLU A 321 -1.73 6.27 7.37
C GLU A 321 -2.95 6.67 6.56
N ASP A 322 -2.87 6.48 5.24
CA ASP A 322 -4.02 6.73 4.38
C ASP A 322 -4.76 5.41 4.14
N ILE A 323 -6.02 5.36 4.55
CA ILE A 323 -6.91 4.26 4.18
C ILE A 323 -7.19 4.45 2.70
N VAL A 324 -6.57 3.63 1.86
CA VAL A 324 -6.74 3.69 0.41
C VAL A 324 -8.15 3.21 0.05
N LEU A 325 -8.57 2.10 0.67
CA LEU A 325 -9.87 1.49 0.45
C LEU A 325 -10.39 0.86 1.75
N SER A 326 -11.70 0.96 1.98
CA SER A 326 -12.41 0.23 3.03
C SER A 326 -13.26 -0.88 2.41
N ASN A 327 -13.63 -1.89 3.21
CA ASN A 327 -14.44 -3.04 2.77
C ASN A 327 -13.75 -3.88 1.69
N VAL A 328 -12.44 -4.05 1.84
CA VAL A 328 -11.61 -4.88 0.95
C VAL A 328 -11.73 -6.33 1.39
N LEU A 329 -12.05 -7.23 0.46
CA LEU A 329 -12.08 -8.67 0.69
C LEU A 329 -10.69 -9.29 0.53
N SER A 330 -9.91 -8.79 -0.44
CA SER A 330 -8.57 -9.32 -0.71
C SER A 330 -7.64 -8.29 -1.32
N PHE A 331 -6.36 -8.41 -0.97
CA PHE A 331 -5.23 -7.71 -1.57
C PHE A 331 -4.19 -8.78 -1.88
N GLU A 332 -4.11 -9.15 -3.16
CA GLU A 332 -3.26 -10.23 -3.62
C GLU A 332 -2.15 -9.64 -4.49
N VAL A 333 -0.91 -9.86 -4.07
CA VAL A 333 0.29 -9.51 -4.82
C VAL A 333 0.90 -10.80 -5.36
N LYS A 334 0.95 -10.93 -6.68
CA LYS A 334 1.62 -12.01 -7.42
C LYS A 334 2.76 -11.44 -8.24
N ALA A 335 3.69 -12.29 -8.62
CA ALA A 335 4.90 -11.89 -9.30
C ALA A 335 5.12 -12.71 -10.57
N SER A 336 5.87 -12.15 -11.51
CA SER A 336 6.51 -12.89 -12.60
C SER A 336 8.01 -12.84 -12.38
N TRP A 337 8.67 -14.00 -12.30
CA TRP A 337 10.09 -14.08 -11.99
C TRP A 337 10.78 -15.23 -12.73
N ASP A 338 12.10 -15.11 -12.87
CA ASP A 338 12.97 -16.21 -13.30
C ASP A 338 13.66 -16.81 -12.08
N ASP A 339 13.70 -18.14 -11.99
CA ASP A 339 14.50 -18.86 -11.00
C ASP A 339 15.95 -19.05 -11.49
N ARG A 340 16.91 -19.01 -10.55
CA ARG A 340 18.34 -19.21 -10.79
C ARG A 340 18.65 -20.57 -11.40
N SER A 341 17.83 -21.59 -11.12
CA SER A 341 18.08 -22.97 -11.56
C SER A 341 17.97 -23.18 -13.07
N GLY A 342 17.41 -22.23 -13.83
CA GLY A 342 17.16 -22.36 -15.27
C GLY A 342 16.23 -23.53 -15.65
N GLY A 343 15.72 -24.29 -14.67
CA GLY A 343 15.12 -25.61 -14.87
C GLY A 343 13.59 -25.64 -14.84
N THR A 344 12.95 -24.62 -14.28
CA THR A 344 11.49 -24.57 -14.26
C THR A 344 11.04 -23.15 -14.53
N THR A 345 10.95 -22.79 -15.81
CA THR A 345 9.99 -21.76 -16.20
C THR A 345 8.66 -22.27 -15.65
N VAL A 346 8.00 -21.52 -14.78
CA VAL A 346 6.66 -21.86 -14.34
C VAL A 346 5.82 -21.82 -15.62
N THR A 347 5.61 -22.97 -16.27
CA THR A 347 4.80 -23.13 -17.48
C THR A 347 3.32 -23.01 -17.18
N ASN A 348 2.97 -22.30 -16.10
CA ASN A 348 1.60 -22.01 -15.80
C ASN A 348 1.08 -21.16 -16.96
N GLU A 349 -0.12 -21.52 -17.40
CA GLU A 349 -0.95 -20.79 -18.35
C GLU A 349 -1.07 -19.29 -18.02
N PHE A 350 -0.72 -18.92 -16.78
CA PHE A 350 -0.62 -17.55 -16.29
C PHE A 350 0.82 -17.19 -15.89
N PRO A 351 1.37 -16.07 -16.40
CA PRO A 351 2.76 -15.65 -16.15
C PRO A 351 3.00 -15.09 -14.73
N PHE A 352 1.96 -15.04 -13.88
CA PHE A 352 2.01 -14.51 -12.52
C PHE A 352 1.57 -15.58 -11.51
N ALA A 353 2.38 -15.79 -10.47
CA ALA A 353 2.11 -16.76 -9.41
C ALA A 353 2.46 -16.22 -8.02
N ASP A 354 2.09 -16.97 -6.97
CA ASP A 354 2.59 -16.71 -5.62
C ASP A 354 4.05 -17.11 -5.52
N LEU A 355 4.86 -16.32 -4.80
CA LEU A 355 6.28 -16.57 -4.61
C LEU A 355 6.50 -17.97 -4.02
N VAL A 356 7.58 -18.66 -4.41
CA VAL A 356 7.90 -19.98 -3.86
C VAL A 356 8.24 -19.87 -2.37
N PRO A 357 7.80 -20.80 -1.50
CA PRO A 357 8.17 -20.77 -0.09
C PRO A 357 9.68 -20.82 0.11
N VAL A 358 10.19 -20.10 1.10
CA VAL A 358 11.60 -20.15 1.49
C VAL A 358 11.86 -21.50 2.17
N ALA A 359 12.57 -22.40 1.48
CA ALA A 359 12.83 -23.76 1.97
C ALA A 359 14.06 -23.87 2.88
N ASN A 360 15.06 -22.99 2.72
CA ASN A 360 16.38 -23.12 3.35
C ASN A 360 16.58 -22.24 4.60
N ASN A 361 15.63 -21.35 4.90
CA ASN A 361 15.66 -20.52 6.11
C ASN A 361 14.65 -21.10 7.11
N THR A 362 15.13 -21.55 8.26
CA THR A 362 14.28 -22.22 9.25
C THR A 362 13.37 -21.25 10.00
N THR A 363 13.79 -19.99 10.16
CA THR A 363 12.94 -18.94 10.77
C THR A 363 11.84 -18.44 9.83
N LEU A 364 12.07 -18.49 8.52
CA LEU A 364 11.10 -18.08 7.49
C LEU A 364 10.46 -19.28 6.78
N ALA A 365 10.61 -20.49 7.33
CA ALA A 365 10.12 -21.71 6.71
C ALA A 365 8.61 -21.62 6.43
N GLY A 366 8.22 -21.88 5.19
CA GLY A 366 6.83 -21.79 4.73
C GLY A 366 6.36 -20.38 4.35
N GLN A 367 7.10 -19.33 4.73
CA GLN A 367 6.84 -17.97 4.26
C GLN A 367 7.32 -17.79 2.83
N ARG A 368 6.68 -16.88 2.09
CA ARG A 368 6.95 -16.61 0.68
C ARG A 368 7.39 -15.15 0.56
N ILE A 369 8.70 -14.91 0.63
CA ILE A 369 9.26 -13.55 0.74
C ILE A 369 10.28 -13.32 -0.37
N TYR A 370 10.03 -12.30 -1.19
CA TYR A 370 11.01 -11.68 -2.05
C TYR A 370 11.45 -10.36 -1.45
N ASP A 371 12.75 -10.09 -1.47
CA ASP A 371 13.31 -8.88 -0.91
C ASP A 371 14.66 -8.58 -1.58
N THR A 372 14.88 -7.32 -1.94
CA THR A 372 16.19 -6.84 -2.42
C THR A 372 17.09 -6.58 -1.22
N TRP A 373 17.87 -7.57 -0.82
CA TRP A 373 18.73 -7.47 0.37
C TRP A 373 19.99 -6.63 0.12
N SER A 374 20.51 -6.06 1.21
CA SER A 374 21.80 -5.38 1.25
C SER A 374 22.96 -6.35 1.37
N THR A 375 24.09 -5.99 0.77
CA THR A 375 25.39 -6.61 1.04
C THR A 375 25.91 -6.31 2.45
N ALA A 376 25.30 -5.35 3.16
CA ALA A 376 25.72 -4.96 4.51
C ALA A 376 25.49 -6.05 5.57
N LEU A 377 24.66 -7.06 5.27
CA LEU A 377 24.43 -8.19 6.17
C LEU A 377 25.43 -9.31 5.86
N ALA A 378 26.18 -9.75 6.85
CA ALA A 378 27.08 -10.89 6.71
C ALA A 378 26.31 -12.15 6.28
N GLY A 379 26.76 -12.78 5.18
CA GLY A 379 26.15 -14.00 4.64
C GLY A 379 24.86 -13.78 3.84
N TRP A 380 24.57 -12.55 3.41
CA TRP A 380 23.44 -12.23 2.52
C TRP A 380 23.41 -13.08 1.22
N ASP A 381 24.59 -13.52 0.76
CA ASP A 381 24.82 -14.30 -0.44
C ASP A 381 24.89 -15.82 -0.19
N SER A 382 24.83 -16.25 1.07
CA SER A 382 24.99 -17.65 1.44
C SER A 382 23.77 -18.46 1.03
N THR A 383 23.97 -19.46 0.16
CA THR A 383 22.94 -20.43 -0.23
C THR A 383 22.73 -21.55 0.80
N THR A 384 23.63 -21.66 1.79
CA THR A 384 23.52 -22.64 2.88
C THR A 384 22.70 -22.06 4.04
N ALA A 385 21.77 -22.88 4.54
CA ALA A 385 21.05 -22.62 5.79
C ALA A 385 22.06 -22.27 6.90
N PRO A 386 21.79 -21.26 7.74
CA PRO A 386 22.74 -20.92 8.79
C PRO A 386 22.93 -22.08 9.76
N ALA A 387 24.12 -22.11 10.37
CA ALA A 387 24.37 -22.99 11.50
C ALA A 387 23.36 -22.68 12.61
N MET A 388 22.85 -23.73 13.25
CA MET A 388 21.91 -23.65 14.37
C MET A 388 22.41 -22.64 15.43
N GLY A 389 21.64 -21.60 15.73
CA GLY A 389 21.97 -20.59 16.75
C GLY A 389 22.57 -19.27 16.24
N GLN A 390 22.78 -19.09 14.93
CA GLN A 390 23.01 -17.74 14.36
C GLN A 390 21.66 -17.08 14.07
N PRO A 391 21.48 -15.77 14.33
CA PRO A 391 20.31 -15.05 13.84
C PRO A 391 20.25 -15.26 12.32
N ASP A 392 19.15 -15.87 11.88
CA ASP A 392 18.95 -16.44 10.54
C ASP A 392 18.80 -15.29 9.51
N ASN A 393 19.91 -14.60 9.26
CA ASN A 393 20.05 -13.42 8.38
C ASN A 393 20.19 -13.84 6.90
N ARG A 394 19.64 -14.99 6.50
CA ARG A 394 19.95 -15.56 5.18
C ARG A 394 18.72 -15.82 4.33
N VAL A 395 18.88 -15.46 3.06
CA VAL A 395 18.12 -15.83 1.86
C VAL A 395 16.86 -15.00 1.58
N PRO A 396 16.98 -13.90 0.82
CA PRO A 396 15.97 -13.59 -0.18
C PRO A 396 15.91 -14.73 -1.20
N MET A 397 14.72 -14.99 -1.72
CA MET A 397 14.60 -15.81 -2.92
C MET A 397 15.56 -15.31 -4.01
N LEU A 398 16.44 -16.18 -4.50
CA LEU A 398 17.39 -15.87 -5.57
C LEU A 398 16.71 -15.90 -6.93
N ILE A 399 15.70 -15.05 -7.08
CA ILE A 399 14.90 -14.92 -8.28
C ILE A 399 15.10 -13.54 -8.90
N ARG A 400 14.93 -13.45 -10.21
CA ARG A 400 14.86 -12.18 -10.91
C ARG A 400 13.40 -11.77 -11.07
N LEU A 401 12.96 -10.76 -10.33
CA LEU A 401 11.60 -10.24 -10.41
C LEU A 401 11.41 -9.37 -11.66
N LYS A 402 10.51 -9.73 -12.58
CA LYS A 402 10.27 -8.99 -13.83
C LYS A 402 9.11 -8.00 -13.72
N ALA A 403 8.01 -8.48 -13.15
CA ALA A 403 6.76 -7.74 -13.07
C ALA A 403 5.94 -8.21 -11.87
N VAL A 404 4.98 -7.39 -11.45
CA VAL A 404 4.00 -7.72 -10.42
C VAL A 404 2.58 -7.59 -10.94
N GLN A 405 1.72 -8.48 -10.47
CA GLN A 405 0.28 -8.41 -10.64
C GLN A 405 -0.36 -8.20 -9.28
N ILE A 406 -1.17 -7.16 -9.14
CA ILE A 406 -1.88 -6.83 -7.91
C ILE A 406 -3.38 -6.91 -8.17
N LYS A 407 -4.07 -7.76 -7.42
CA LYS A 407 -5.53 -7.88 -7.45
C LYS A 407 -6.14 -7.36 -6.17
N ILE A 408 -7.13 -6.49 -6.31
CA ILE A 408 -7.89 -5.91 -5.21
C ILE A 408 -9.36 -6.26 -5.39
N ARG A 409 -9.98 -6.86 -4.37
CA ARG A 409 -11.43 -7.14 -4.36
C ARG A 409 -12.12 -6.25 -3.33
N LEU A 410 -13.11 -5.51 -3.76
CA LEU A 410 -13.86 -4.55 -2.95
C LEU A 410 -15.32 -5.00 -2.84
N TYR A 411 -15.88 -4.98 -1.64
CA TYR A 411 -17.26 -5.35 -1.37
C TYR A 411 -18.12 -4.13 -1.02
N ASP A 412 -19.29 -4.04 -1.63
CA ASP A 412 -20.32 -3.09 -1.22
C ASP A 412 -21.35 -3.75 -0.31
N PRO A 413 -21.37 -3.42 0.99
CA PRO A 413 -22.33 -4.00 1.94
C PRO A 413 -23.78 -3.63 1.64
N LYS A 414 -24.06 -2.53 0.92
CA LYS A 414 -25.43 -2.11 0.63
C LYS A 414 -26.08 -2.98 -0.43
N ASN A 415 -25.37 -3.21 -1.53
CA ASN A 415 -25.89 -3.96 -2.67
C ASN A 415 -25.39 -5.41 -2.73
N LYS A 416 -24.53 -5.81 -1.78
CA LYS A 416 -23.89 -7.13 -1.71
C LYS A 416 -23.12 -7.48 -2.98
N LEU A 417 -22.56 -6.48 -3.65
CA LEU A 417 -21.77 -6.64 -4.86
C LEU A 417 -20.28 -6.65 -4.54
N THR A 418 -19.53 -7.45 -5.32
CA THR A 418 -18.06 -7.44 -5.29
C THR A 418 -17.53 -6.91 -6.62
N ARG A 419 -16.52 -6.06 -6.57
CA ARG A 419 -15.76 -5.59 -7.74
C ARG A 419 -14.30 -5.99 -7.59
N GLN A 420 -13.67 -6.32 -8.71
CA GLN A 420 -12.25 -6.66 -8.75
C GLN A 420 -11.50 -5.71 -9.66
N LEU A 421 -10.34 -5.27 -9.21
CA LEU A 421 -9.34 -4.55 -9.99
C LEU A 421 -8.09 -5.44 -10.12
N THR A 422 -7.55 -5.56 -11.32
CA THR A 422 -6.25 -6.17 -11.58
C THR A 422 -5.30 -5.13 -12.17
N LEU A 423 -4.16 -4.90 -11.52
CA LEU A 423 -3.06 -4.09 -12.03
C LEU A 423 -1.89 -5.01 -12.38
N VAL A 424 -1.29 -4.80 -13.55
CA VAL A 424 0.00 -5.40 -13.92
C VAL A 424 0.99 -4.26 -14.14
N GLN A 425 2.19 -4.39 -13.57
CA GLN A 425 3.26 -3.40 -13.67
C GLN A 425 4.62 -4.08 -13.79
N ASP A 426 5.37 -3.69 -14.82
CA ASP A 426 6.77 -4.06 -14.99
C ASP A 426 7.64 -3.28 -14.01
N LEU A 427 8.69 -3.92 -13.47
CA LEU A 427 9.51 -3.37 -12.39
C LEU A 427 10.96 -3.04 -12.79
#